data_AF-A0A3M1J331-F1
#
_entry.id   AF-A0A3M1J331-F1
#
_cell.length_a   1.000
_cell.length_b   1.000
_cell.length_c   1.000
_cell.angle_alpha   90.00
_cell.angle_beta   90.00
_cell.angle_gamma   90.00
#
_symmetry.space_group_name_H-M   'P 1'
#
loop_
_entity.id
_entity.type
_entity.pdbx_description
1 polymer ?
#
loop_
_entity_poly.entity_id
_entity_poly.type
_entity_poly.pdbx_seq_one_letter_code
_entity_poly.pdbx_strand_id
1 'polypeptide(L)'
;MVDGGVTLLGANVTYMANVASVVWLDVILSGDNALVIGVAAASAPARWRRRVILLGLLFATLFRIGFAAAATYLLHVPGLLVAGGLALWWVSWGLYK
;
A
#
# COMPACT_ATOMS: atom_id res chain seq x y z
N MET A 1 -10.82 -20.06 19.40
CA MET A 1 -9.56 -20.83 19.54
C MET A 1 -8.47 -20.21 18.63
N VAL A 2 -8.24 -18.89 18.71
CA VAL A 2 -7.21 -18.20 17.91
C VAL A 2 -6.39 -17.31 18.84
N ASP A 3 -5.77 -17.92 19.85
CA ASP A 3 -4.69 -17.30 20.63
C ASP A 3 -3.54 -18.29 20.74
N GLY A 4 -3.10 -18.79 19.59
CA GLY A 4 -1.84 -19.51 19.42
C GLY A 4 -0.72 -18.59 18.98
N GLY A 5 -0.73 -17.31 19.42
CA GLY A 5 0.34 -16.38 19.15
C GLY A 5 1.64 -16.91 19.76
N VAL A 6 2.69 -17.06 18.94
CA VAL A 6 4.01 -17.44 19.43
C VAL A 6 4.55 -16.27 20.25
N THR A 7 4.32 -16.30 21.56
CA THR A 7 4.82 -15.31 22.51
C THR A 7 6.20 -15.76 22.98
N LEU A 8 7.26 -15.11 22.50
CA LEU A 8 8.63 -15.37 22.94
C LEU A 8 9.12 -14.12 23.69
N LEU A 9 9.60 -14.29 24.93
CA LEU A 9 10.18 -13.18 25.71
C LEU A 9 9.21 -11.99 25.93
N GLY A 10 7.90 -12.24 26.06
CA GLY A 10 6.89 -11.20 26.24
C GLY A 10 6.53 -10.41 24.97
N ALA A 11 7.18 -10.71 23.84
CA ALA A 11 6.86 -10.16 22.54
C ALA A 11 5.98 -11.15 21.75
N ASN A 12 4.84 -10.65 21.27
CA ASN A 12 3.94 -11.41 20.41
C ASN A 12 4.46 -11.33 18.97
N VAL A 13 5.17 -12.36 18.54
CA VAL A 13 5.81 -12.46 17.22
C VAL A 13 4.79 -12.26 16.09
N THR A 14 3.54 -12.66 16.33
CA THR A 14 2.43 -12.49 15.38
C THR A 14 2.13 -11.03 15.04
N TYR A 15 2.18 -10.09 15.99
CA TYR A 15 1.95 -8.67 15.67
C TYR A 15 3.10 -8.08 14.86
N MET A 16 4.34 -8.45 15.21
CA MET A 16 5.52 -8.01 14.46
C MET A 16 5.50 -8.55 13.02
N ALA A 17 5.09 -9.81 12.85
CA ALA A 17 4.92 -10.43 11.54
C ALA A 17 3.81 -9.74 10.72
N ASN A 18 2.65 -9.46 11.31
CA ASN A 18 1.56 -8.79 10.62
C ASN A 18 1.94 -7.38 10.15
N VAL A 19 2.59 -6.59 11.03
CA VAL A 19 3.08 -5.26 10.66
C VAL A 19 4.12 -5.36 9.54
N ALA A 20 5.05 -6.31 9.63
CA ALA A 20 6.03 -6.54 8.58
C ALA A 20 5.35 -6.89 7.24
N SER A 21 4.34 -7.77 7.22
CA SER A 21 3.60 -8.12 6.00
C SER A 21 2.91 -6.92 5.36
N VAL A 22 2.31 -6.03 6.16
CA VAL A 22 1.68 -4.80 5.64
C VAL A 22 2.73 -3.88 5.03
N VAL A 23 3.88 -3.68 5.69
CA VAL A 23 4.99 -2.87 5.16
C VAL A 23 5.53 -3.48 3.86
N TRP A 24 5.71 -4.80 3.80
CA TRP A 24 6.16 -5.49 2.59
C TRP A 24 5.19 -5.32 1.41
N LEU A 25 3.89 -5.48 1.66
CA LEU A 25 2.86 -5.28 0.64
C LEU A 25 2.82 -3.83 0.14
N ASP A 26 2.95 -2.86 1.04
CA ASP A 26 3.00 -1.45 0.66
C ASP A 26 4.23 -1.14 -0.19
N VAL A 27 5.42 -1.65 0.15
CA VAL A 27 6.64 -1.43 -0.65
C VAL A 27 6.49 -1.98 -2.07
N ILE A 28 5.93 -3.19 -2.23
CA ILE A 28 5.72 -3.82 -3.55
C ILE A 28 4.69 -3.02 -4.38
N LEU A 29 3.62 -2.54 -3.74
CA LEU A 29 2.50 -1.90 -4.44
C LEU A 29 2.65 -0.37 -4.56
N SER A 30 3.63 0.25 -3.90
CA SER A 30 3.82 1.72 -3.87
C SER A 30 4.65 2.27 -5.03
N GLY A 31 5.10 1.43 -5.97
CA GLY A 31 6.02 1.81 -7.04
C GLY A 31 5.51 2.98 -7.92
N ASP A 32 4.22 3.01 -8.19
CA ASP A 32 3.53 4.08 -8.92
C ASP A 32 3.51 5.41 -8.13
N ASN A 33 3.18 5.34 -6.84
CA ASN A 33 3.05 6.49 -5.96
C ASN A 33 4.41 7.14 -5.69
N ALA A 34 5.47 6.34 -5.53
CA ALA A 34 6.84 6.81 -5.37
C ALA A 34 7.38 7.48 -6.64
N LEU A 35 7.02 6.98 -7.82
CA LEU A 35 7.40 7.55 -9.10
C LEU A 35 6.81 8.96 -9.29
N VAL A 36 5.50 9.13 -9.03
CA VAL A 36 4.83 10.44 -9.17
C VAL A 36 5.42 11.48 -8.21
N ILE A 37 5.65 11.11 -6.95
CA ILE A 37 6.29 12.00 -5.97
C ILE A 37 7.73 12.34 -6.39
N GLY A 38 8.48 11.36 -6.91
CA GLY A 38 9.83 11.56 -7.40
C GLY A 38 9.92 12.54 -8.57
N VAL A 39 9.00 12.42 -9.54
CA VAL A 39 8.89 13.33 -10.69
C VAL A 39 8.46 14.73 -10.23
N ALA A 40 7.48 14.86 -9.34
CA ALA A 40 7.07 16.15 -8.78
C ALA A 40 8.16 16.82 -7.93
N ALA A 41 8.97 16.03 -7.22
CA ALA A 41 10.10 16.54 -6.46
C ALA A 41 11.28 16.92 -7.36
N ALA A 42 11.46 16.28 -8.53
CA ALA A 42 12.55 16.59 -9.44
C ALA A 42 12.47 18.01 -10.01
N SER A 43 11.26 18.55 -10.19
CA SER A 43 11.02 19.92 -10.63
C SER A 43 11.03 20.96 -9.49
N ALA A 44 11.13 20.54 -8.22
CA ALA A 44 11.17 21.43 -7.07
C ALA A 44 12.61 21.90 -6.75
N PRO A 45 12.81 23.18 -6.32
CA PRO A 45 14.12 23.66 -5.88
C PRO A 45 14.70 22.80 -4.74
N ALA A 46 16.01 22.60 -4.72
CA ALA A 46 16.68 21.69 -3.76
C ALA A 46 16.33 21.96 -2.28
N ARG A 47 16.09 23.23 -1.92
CA ARG A 47 15.66 23.65 -0.57
C ARG A 47 14.22 23.22 -0.20
N TRP A 48 13.36 22.99 -1.20
CA TRP A 48 11.95 22.63 -1.04
C TRP A 48 11.67 21.15 -1.34
N ARG A 49 12.58 20.45 -2.03
CA ARG A 49 12.45 19.02 -2.38
C ARG A 49 12.01 18.14 -1.21
N ARG A 50 12.66 18.28 -0.05
CA ARG A 50 12.35 17.48 1.14
C ARG A 50 10.91 17.72 1.64
N ARG A 51 10.44 18.98 1.60
CA ARG A 51 9.06 19.32 1.99
C ARG A 51 8.05 18.79 0.99
N VAL A 52 8.34 18.89 -0.31
CA VAL A 52 7.48 18.34 -1.38
C VAL A 52 7.36 16.82 -1.25
N ILE A 53 8.47 16.12 -1.00
CA ILE A 53 8.47 14.67 -0.77
C ILE A 53 7.69 14.31 0.50
N LEU A 54 7.91 15.02 1.61
CA LEU A 54 7.21 14.75 2.87
C LEU A 54 5.70 15.01 2.78
N LEU A 55 5.29 16.13 2.17
CA LEU A 55 3.87 16.41 1.94
C LEU A 55 3.27 15.37 0.99
N GLY A 56 3.96 15.08 -0.12
CA GLY A 56 3.52 14.11 -1.12
C GLY A 56 3.32 12.73 -0.52
N LEU A 57 4.27 12.26 0.31
CA LEU A 57 4.18 10.99 1.01
C LEU A 57 3.02 10.99 2.01
N LEU A 58 2.85 12.06 2.79
CA LEU A 58 1.76 12.17 3.76
C LEU A 58 0.39 12.07 3.08
N PHE A 59 0.17 12.85 2.02
CA PHE A 59 -1.07 12.80 1.25
C PHE A 59 -1.25 11.45 0.55
N ALA A 60 -0.22 10.90 -0.08
CA ALA A 60 -0.29 9.60 -0.75
C ALA A 60 -0.67 8.46 0.22
N THR A 61 -0.04 8.39 1.40
CA THR A 61 -0.38 7.38 2.42
C THR A 61 -1.79 7.59 2.96
N LEU A 62 -2.22 8.84 3.18
CA LEU A 62 -3.56 9.15 3.66
C LEU A 62 -4.65 8.69 2.67
N PHE A 63 -4.48 9.02 1.39
CA PHE A 63 -5.39 8.57 0.33
C PHE A 63 -5.36 7.05 0.18
N ARG A 64 -4.19 6.43 0.30
CA ARG A 64 -4.05 4.97 0.22
C ARG A 64 -4.80 4.26 1.34
N ILE A 65 -4.68 4.72 2.58
CA ILE A 65 -5.45 4.17 3.71
C ILE A 65 -6.94 4.43 3.50
N GLY A 66 -7.32 5.62 3.06
CA GLY A 66 -8.72 5.96 2.76
C GLY A 66 -9.34 5.05 1.69
N PHE A 67 -8.64 4.82 0.59
CA PHE A 67 -9.09 3.91 -0.47
C PHE A 67 -9.06 2.46 -0.03
N ALA A 68 -8.08 2.01 0.76
CA ALA A 68 -8.07 0.66 1.31
C ALA A 68 -9.25 0.42 2.25
N ALA A 69 -9.61 1.41 3.08
CA ALA A 69 -10.80 1.36 3.90
C ALA A 69 -12.08 1.29 3.04
N ALA A 70 -12.21 2.17 2.04
CA ALA A 70 -13.35 2.13 1.11
C ALA A 70 -13.44 0.80 0.34
N ALA A 71 -12.31 0.26 -0.12
CA ALA A 71 -12.24 -0.99 -0.86
C ALA A 71 -12.57 -2.20 0.02
N THR A 72 -12.18 -2.20 1.31
CA THR A 72 -12.55 -3.26 2.25
C THR A 72 -14.05 -3.27 2.55
N TYR A 73 -14.71 -2.11 2.57
CA TYR A 73 -16.17 -2.05 2.57
C TYR A 73 -16.77 -2.59 1.28
N LEU A 74 -16.20 -2.24 0.12
CA LEU A 74 -16.70 -2.71 -1.17
C LEU A 74 -16.50 -4.23 -1.36
N LEU A 75 -15.44 -4.80 -0.79
CA LEU A 75 -15.12 -6.23 -0.82
C LEU A 75 -16.17 -7.11 -0.10
N HIS A 76 -17.04 -6.53 0.73
CA HIS A 76 -18.18 -7.26 1.29
C HIS A 76 -19.19 -7.69 0.22
N VAL A 77 -19.13 -7.10 -0.99
CA VAL A 77 -19.94 -7.54 -2.12
C VAL A 77 -19.40 -8.88 -2.64
N PRO A 78 -20.19 -9.97 -2.60
CA PRO A 78 -19.74 -11.27 -3.06
C PRO A 78 -19.42 -11.24 -4.57
N GLY A 79 -18.28 -11.82 -4.95
CA GLY A 79 -17.81 -11.88 -6.33
C GLY A 79 -16.95 -10.69 -6.79
N LEU A 80 -16.90 -9.59 -6.03
CA LEU A 80 -16.08 -8.43 -6.40
C LEU A 80 -14.58 -8.72 -6.38
N LEU A 81 -14.11 -9.54 -5.43
CA LEU A 81 -12.70 -9.93 -5.33
C LEU A 81 -12.25 -10.70 -6.59
N VAL A 82 -13.12 -11.58 -7.11
CA VAL A 82 -12.88 -12.33 -8.35
C VAL A 82 -12.87 -11.39 -9.56
N ALA A 83 -13.86 -10.49 -9.65
CA ALA A 83 -13.92 -9.50 -10.72
C ALA A 83 -12.71 -8.55 -10.72
N GLY A 84 -12.28 -8.09 -9.54
CA GLY A 84 -11.08 -7.29 -9.36
C GLY A 84 -9.81 -8.03 -9.77
N GLY A 85 -9.67 -9.30 -9.39
CA GLY A 85 -8.54 -10.14 -9.82
C GLY A 85 -8.47 -10.33 -11.33
N LEU A 86 -9.61 -10.55 -11.99
CA LEU A 86 -9.69 -10.63 -13.46
C LEU A 86 -9.37 -9.30 -14.14
N ALA A 87 -9.84 -8.18 -13.59
CA ALA A 87 -9.53 -6.85 -14.10
C ALA A 87 -8.02 -6.55 -14.00
N LEU A 88 -7.38 -6.89 -12.87
CA LEU A 88 -5.94 -6.75 -12.68
C LEU A 88 -5.14 -7.63 -13.65
N TRP A 89 -5.56 -8.87 -13.88
CA TRP A 89 -4.95 -9.72 -14.89
C TRP A 89 -5.00 -9.03 -16.25
N TRP A 90 -6.19 -8.61 -16.68
CA TRP A 90 -6.40 -7.97 -17.98
C TRP A 90 -5.48 -6.75 -18.18
N VAL A 91 -5.42 -5.85 -17.20
CA VAL A 91 -4.58 -4.65 -17.25
C VAL A 91 -3.09 -5.02 -17.28
N SER A 92 -2.66 -5.99 -16.47
CA SER A 92 -1.26 -6.43 -16.42
C SER A 92 -0.80 -7.02 -17.75
N TRP A 93 -1.68 -7.72 -18.46
CA TRP A 93 -1.41 -8.22 -19.81
C TRP A 93 -1.23 -7.09 -20.84
N GLY A 94 -2.02 -6.02 -20.70
CA GLY A 94 -1.93 -4.84 -21.55
C GLY A 94 -0.63 -4.03 -21.38
N LEU A 95 -0.05 -4.05 -20.17
CA LEU A 95 1.22 -3.37 -19.86
C LEU A 95 2.48 -4.14 -20.31
N TYR A 96 2.37 -5.45 -20.57
CA TYR A 96 3.49 -6.27 -21.05
C TYR A 96 3.72 -6.17 -22.57
N LYS A 97 2.75 -5.62 -23.30
CA LYS A 97 2.84 -5.34 -24.74
C LYS A 97 3.49 -3.99 -25.00
#